data_AF-A0A2M6VZY1-F1
#
_entry.id   AF-A0A2M6VZY1-F1
#
_cell.length_a   1.000
_cell.length_b   1.000
_cell.length_c   1.000
_cell.angle_alpha   90.00
_cell.angle_beta   90.00
_cell.angle_gamma   90.00
#
_symmetry.space_group_name_H-M   'P 1'
#
loop_
_entity.id
_entity.type
_entity.pdbx_description
1 polymer ?
#
loop_
_entity_poly.entity_id
_entity_poly.type
_entity_poly.pdbx_seq_one_letter_code
_entity_poly.pdbx_strand_id
1 'polypeptide(L)' 'MTVTVYSTPTCPFCHKAKDYLKEKGVAFEDV' A
#
# COMPACT_ATOMS: atom_id res chain seq x y z
N MET A 1 -6.85 -4.09 13.67
CA MET A 1 -5.50 -3.67 13.28
C MET A 1 -5.54 -3.36 11.79
N THR A 2 -5.48 -2.09 11.42
CA THR A 2 -5.52 -1.61 10.03
C THR A 2 -4.12 -1.17 9.62
N VAL A 3 -3.65 -1.61 8.45
CA VAL A 3 -2.34 -1.23 7.92
C VAL A 3 -2.49 0.11 7.22
N THR A 4 -1.73 1.15 7.59
CA THR A 4 -1.77 2.44 6.89
C THR A 4 -0.53 2.59 6.01
N VAL A 5 -0.73 2.82 4.72
CA VAL A 5 0.31 2.96 3.71
C VAL A 5 0.40 4.43 3.33
N TYR A 6 1.38 5.12 3.91
CA TYR A 6 1.69 6.50 3.55
C TYR A 6 2.47 6.52 2.24
N SER A 7 1.86 7.04 1.19
CA SER A 7 2.42 7.02 -0.15
C SER A 7 2.61 8.43 -0.68
N THR A 8 3.71 8.66 -1.39
CA THR A 8 3.85 9.85 -2.22
C THR A 8 3.49 9.51 -3.67
N PRO A 9 2.82 10.41 -4.40
CA PRO A 9 2.29 10.12 -5.75
C PRO A 9 3.38 9.80 -6.78
N THR A 10 4.63 10.17 -6.50
CA THR A 10 5.78 9.93 -7.36
C THR A 10 6.64 8.74 -6.93
N CYS A 11 6.26 8.00 -5.88
CA CYS A 11 7.06 6.89 -5.40
C CYS A 11 6.67 5.57 -6.10
N PRO A 12 7.53 5.04 -7.00
CA PRO A 12 7.25 3.77 -7.69
C PRO A 12 7.23 2.57 -6.73
N PHE A 13 7.94 2.65 -5.61
CA PHE A 13 7.98 1.59 -4.61
C PHE A 13 6.69 1.51 -3.78
N CYS A 14 6.02 2.65 -3.54
CA CYS A 14 4.72 2.68 -2.87
C CYS A 14 3.66 1.91 -3.68
N HIS A 15 3.65 2.06 -5.01
CA HIS A 15 2.79 1.27 -5.89
C HIS A 15 3.05 -0.23 -5.74
N LYS A 16 4.31 -0.63 -5.78
CA LYS A 16 4.70 -2.05 -5.67
C LYS A 16 4.31 -2.65 -4.32
N ALA A 17 4.42 -1.89 -3.24
CA ALA A 17 4.00 -2.32 -1.90
C ALA A 17 2.47 -2.48 -1.81
N LYS A 18 1.70 -1.55 -2.38
CA LYS A 18 0.23 -1.63 -2.45
C LYS A 18 -0.22 -2.87 -3.22
N ASP A 19 0.41 -3.15 -4.36
CA ASP A 19 0.07 -4.32 -5.17
C ASP A 19 0.37 -5.62 -4.42
N TYR A 20 1.51 -5.68 -3.71
CA TYR A 20 1.84 -6.82 -2.85
C TYR A 20 0.83 -7.02 -1.71
N LEU A 21 0.43 -5.94 -1.03
CA LEU A 21 -0.57 -5.98 0.03
C LEU A 21 -1.94 -6.43 -0.50
N LYS A 22 -2.34 -5.96 -1.69
CA LYS A 22 -3.57 -6.40 -2.39
C LYS A 22 -3.51 -7.87 -2.76
N GLU A 23 -2.40 -8.35 -3.30
CA GLU A 23 -2.22 -9.76 -3.68
C GLU A 23 -2.29 -10.70 -2.46
N LYS A 24 -1.81 -10.22 -1.32
CA LYS A 24 -1.92 -10.94 -0.03
C LYS A 24 -3.30 -10.82 0.64
N GLY A 25 -4.23 -10.07 0.06
CA GLY A 25 -5.56 -9.84 0.65
C GLY A 25 -5.51 -9.05 1.96
N VAL A 26 -4.46 -8.28 2.19
CA VAL A 26 -4.31 -7.47 3.40
C VAL A 26 -5.09 -6.18 3.21
N ALA A 27 -6.02 -5.90 4.12
CA ALA A 27 -6.71 -4.61 4.16
C ALA A 27 -5.73 -3.52 4.63
N PHE A 28 -5.51 -2.54 3.77
CA PHE A 28 -4.71 -1.36 4.09
C PHE A 28 -5.39 -0.08 3.64
N GLU A 29 -5.10 1.01 4.35
CA GLU A 29 -5.58 2.35 4.08
C GLU A 29 -4.47 3.15 3.41
N ASP A 30 -4.76 3.75 2.27
CA ASP A 30 -3.81 4.57 1.52
C ASP A 30 -4.00 6.05 1.86
N VAL A 31 -2.93 6.68 2.33
CA VAL A 31 -2.91 8.09 2.78
C VAL A 31 -1.82 8.86 2.06
#